data_AF-A0A6J6BXN6-F1
#
_entry.id   AF-A0A6J6BXN6-F1
#
_cell.length_a   1.000
_cell.length_b   1.000
_cell.length_c   1.000
_cell.angle_alpha   90.00
_cell.angle_beta   90.00
_cell.angle_gamma   90.00
#
_symmetry.space_group_name_H-M   'P 1'
#
loop_
_entity.id
_entity.type
_entity.pdbx_description
1 polymer ?
#
loop_
_entity_poly.entity_id
_entity_poly.type
_entity_poly.pdbx_seq_one_letter_code
_entity_poly.pdbx_strand_id
1 'polypeptide(L)' 'MIVLDVAARTLNIDISDEELAKRTPNAATTQAFASPDRGWQKLYIDHVMQADTGADNDFLTGGSGSEVLRESH' A
#
# COMPACT_ATOMS: atom_id res chain seq x y z
N MET A 1 2.02 -10.42 -22.89
CA MET A 1 1.61 -9.11 -23.44
C MET A 1 0.83 -8.34 -22.36
N ILE A 2 0.67 -7.02 -22.44
CA ILE A 2 -0.24 -6.28 -21.54
C ILE A 2 -1.52 -6.01 -22.33
N VAL A 3 -2.68 -6.35 -21.75
CA VAL A 3 -3.99 -6.21 -22.38
C VAL A 3 -4.84 -5.26 -21.54
N LEU A 4 -5.22 -4.13 -22.15
CA LEU A 4 -6.10 -3.13 -21.55
C LEU A 4 -7.43 -3.13 -22.30
N ASP A 5 -8.53 -3.35 -21.57
CA ASP A 5 -9.89 -3.17 -22.06
C ASP A 5 -10.65 -2.23 -21.13
N VAL A 6 -10.85 -0.99 -21.57
CA VAL A 6 -11.53 0.05 -20.79
C VAL A 6 -13.03 -0.21 -20.68
N ALA A 7 -13.66 -0.75 -21.73
CA ALA A 7 -15.10 -1.02 -21.73
C ALA A 7 -15.44 -2.15 -20.76
N ALA A 8 -14.63 -3.20 -20.74
CA ALA A 8 -14.74 -4.31 -19.79
C ALA A 8 -14.13 -3.99 -18.41
N ARG A 9 -13.39 -2.88 -18.26
CA ARG A 9 -12.67 -2.48 -17.03
C ARG A 9 -11.63 -3.50 -16.59
N THR A 10 -10.86 -4.04 -17.51
CA THR A 10 -9.81 -5.02 -17.22
C THR A 10 -8.42 -4.53 -17.64
N LEU A 11 -7.43 -4.91 -16.83
CA LEU A 11 -6.02 -4.75 -17.12
C LEU A 11 -5.33 -6.08 -16.79
N ASN A 12 -4.96 -6.83 -17.82
CA ASN A 12 -4.43 -8.18 -17.69
C ASN A 12 -3.01 -8.28 -18.23
N ILE A 13 -2.24 -9.21 -17.68
CA ILE A 13 -1.00 -9.69 -18.28
C ILE A 13 -1.28 -11.03 -18.96
N ASP A 14 -1.01 -11.10 -20.25
CA ASP A 14 -1.24 -12.27 -21.09
C ASP A 14 -0.06 -13.25 -20.98
N ILE A 15 -0.07 -14.02 -19.90
CA ILE A 15 0.75 -15.18 -19.57
C ILE A 15 -0.09 -16.13 -18.68
N SER A 16 0.31 -17.40 -18.55
CA SER A 16 -0.39 -18.32 -17.65
C SER A 16 -0.10 -18.04 -16.17
N ASP A 17 -1.00 -18.48 -15.28
CA ASP A 17 -0.84 -18.34 -13.84
C ASP A 17 0.41 -19.08 -13.32
N GLU A 18 0.74 -20.23 -13.90
CA GLU A 18 1.94 -21.00 -13.52
C GLU A 18 3.23 -20.27 -13.88
N GLU A 19 3.24 -19.54 -14.99
CA GLU A 19 4.37 -18.71 -15.40
C GLU A 19 4.47 -17.46 -14.52
N LEU A 20 3.34 -16.80 -14.25
CA LEU A 20 3.30 -15.62 -13.38
C LEU A 20 3.79 -15.98 -11.97
N ALA A 21 3.36 -17.10 -11.41
CA ALA A 21 3.74 -17.57 -10.08
C ALA A 21 5.23 -17.89 -9.94
N LYS A 22 5.93 -18.22 -11.03
CA LYS A 22 7.37 -18.48 -11.04
C LYS A 22 8.22 -17.20 -11.07
N ARG A 23 7.62 -16.06 -11.43
CA ARG A 23 8.35 -14.80 -11.55
C ARG A 23 8.51 -14.15 -10.20
N THR A 24 9.75 -13.81 -9.87
CA THR A 24 10.06 -12.96 -8.72
C THR A 24 10.41 -11.55 -9.20
N PRO A 25 10.06 -10.50 -8.44
CA PRO A 25 10.58 -9.17 -8.69
C PRO A 25 12.11 -9.20 -8.70
N ASN A 26 12.74 -8.49 -9.62
CA ASN A 26 14.19 -8.43 -9.66
C ASN A 26 14.74 -7.69 -8.42
N ALA A 27 15.98 -8.00 -8.03
CA ALA A 27 16.58 -7.47 -6.81
C ALA A 27 16.77 -5.94 -6.83
N ALA A 28 17.04 -5.35 -8.00
CA ALA A 28 17.21 -3.90 -8.13
C ALA A 28 15.91 -3.16 -7.82
N THR A 29 14.77 -3.71 -8.24
CA THR A 29 13.44 -3.16 -7.93
C THR A 29 13.15 -3.23 -6.44
N THR A 30 13.37 -4.37 -5.79
CA THR A 30 13.05 -4.50 -4.36
C THR A 30 13.98 -3.68 -3.45
N GLN A 31 15.24 -3.51 -3.85
CA GLN A 31 16.20 -2.65 -3.13
C GLN A 31 15.89 -1.15 -3.26
N ALA A 32 15.18 -0.74 -4.31
CA ALA A 32 14.83 0.66 -4.53
C ALA A 32 13.64 1.13 -3.67
N PHE A 33 12.96 0.22 -2.95
CA PHE A 33 11.88 0.59 -2.05
C PHE A 33 12.40 1.44 -0.89
N ALA A 34 11.58 2.41 -0.49
CA ALA A 34 11.92 3.28 0.62
C ALA A 34 12.06 2.47 1.93
N SER A 35 13.21 2.59 2.59
CA SER A 35 13.52 1.90 3.86
C SER A 35 14.09 2.88 4.88
N PRO A 36 13.30 3.86 5.36
CA PRO A 36 13.76 4.82 6.37
C PRO A 36 13.98 4.14 7.73
N ASP A 37 15.02 4.53 8.45
CA ASP A 37 15.30 3.93 9.77
C ASP A 37 14.39 4.46 10.89
N ARG A 38 13.90 5.71 10.76
CA ARG A 38 13.14 6.41 11.81
C ARG A 38 12.33 7.58 11.27
N GLY A 39 11.49 8.16 12.13
CA GLY A 39 10.77 9.40 11.87
C GLY A 39 9.48 9.19 11.07
N TRP A 40 8.93 10.30 10.56
CA TRP A 40 7.64 10.29 9.88
C TRP A 40 7.57 9.32 8.70
N GLN A 41 8.63 9.25 7.89
CA GLN A 41 8.65 8.35 6.73
C GLN A 41 8.55 6.87 7.14
N LYS A 42 9.16 6.49 8.27
CA LYS A 42 9.06 5.13 8.81
C LYS A 42 7.64 4.84 9.30
N LEU A 43 7.07 5.76 10.08
CA LEU A 43 5.68 5.65 10.53
C LEU A 43 4.72 5.51 9.34
N TYR A 44 4.85 6.35 8.33
CA TYR A 44 4.01 6.29 7.14
C TYR A 44 4.14 4.96 6.39
N ILE A 45 5.37 4.50 6.11
CA ILE A 45 5.58 3.25 5.36
C ILE A 45 5.09 2.02 6.13
N ASP A 46 5.18 2.04 7.46
CA ASP A 46 4.73 0.94 8.30
C ASP A 46 3.19 0.83 8.38
N HIS A 47 2.49 1.97 8.27
CA HIS A 47 1.07 2.06 8.61
C HIS A 47 0.16 2.41 7.43
N VAL A 48 0.69 2.95 6.33
CA VAL A 48 -0.14 3.33 5.18
C VAL A 48 -0.78 2.10 4.52
N MET A 49 -2.08 2.16 4.36
CA MET A 49 -2.86 1.14 3.66
C MET A 49 -2.79 1.34 2.13
N GLN A 50 -3.22 0.35 1.37
CA GLN A 50 -3.17 0.43 -0.10
C GLN A 50 -4.21 1.41 -0.67
N ALA A 51 -4.00 1.89 -1.90
CA ALA A 51 -4.82 2.94 -2.49
C ALA A 51 -6.29 2.54 -2.71
N ASP A 52 -6.59 1.26 -2.88
CA ASP A 52 -7.96 0.72 -2.93
C ASP A 52 -8.71 0.90 -1.61
N THR A 53 -7.98 1.05 -0.51
CA THR A 53 -8.51 1.36 0.83
C THR A 53 -8.36 2.84 1.23
N GLY A 54 -7.95 3.71 0.30
CA GLY A 54 -7.88 5.16 0.52
C GLY A 54 -6.53 5.72 0.97
N ALA A 55 -5.48 4.87 1.06
CA ALA A 55 -4.12 5.29 1.46
C ALA A 55 -4.06 6.04 2.81
N ASP A 56 -4.94 5.68 3.74
CA ASP A 56 -4.91 6.16 5.12
C ASP A 56 -3.90 5.36 5.95
N ASN A 57 -3.58 5.81 7.16
CA ASN A 57 -2.84 5.01 8.12
C ASN A 57 -3.82 4.10 8.87
N ASP A 58 -3.49 2.82 9.01
CA ASP A 58 -4.36 1.80 9.61
C ASP A 58 -4.95 2.20 10.98
N PHE A 59 -4.13 2.83 11.83
CA PHE A 59 -4.47 3.28 13.17
C PHE A 59 -5.34 4.54 13.23
N LEU A 60 -5.59 5.20 12.10
CA LEU A 60 -6.45 6.38 12.00
C LEU A 60 -7.86 6.06 11.50
N THR A 61 -8.09 4.84 11.03
CA THR A 61 -9.38 4.44 10.48
C THR A 61 -10.52 4.61 11.51
N GLY A 62 -11.62 5.22 11.09
CA GLY A 62 -12.75 5.55 11.95
C GLY A 62 -12.73 7.00 12.44
N GLY A 63 -12.47 7.22 13.73
CA GLY A 63 -12.40 8.55 14.32
C GLY A 63 -12.17 8.56 15.83
N SER A 64 -11.61 9.66 16.35
CA SER A 64 -11.18 9.78 17.76
C SER A 64 -12.26 10.32 18.72
N GLY A 65 -13.42 10.73 18.20
CA GLY A 65 -14.49 11.33 19.02
C GLY A 65 -14.14 12.71 19.57
N SER A 66 -15.00 13.23 20.45
CA SER A 66 -14.88 14.58 21.05
C SER A 66 -14.80 14.55 22.59
N GLU A 67 -14.45 13.40 23.16
CA GLU A 67 -14.36 13.25 24.62
C GLU A 67 -13.27 14.14 25.21
N VAL A 68 -13.62 14.93 26.23
CA VAL A 68 -12.63 15.73 26.98
C VAL A 68 -12.03 14.83 28.05
N LEU A 69 -10.72 14.57 27.91
CA LEU A 69 -9.95 13.74 28.84
C LEU A 69 -9.46 14.57 30.04
N ARG A 70 -8.45 14.05 30.76
CA ARG A 70 -7.92 14.64 32.00
C ARG A 70 -7.56 16.13 31.86
N GLU A 71 -7.77 16.86 32.95
CA GLU A 71 -7.24 18.22 33.12
C GLU A 71 -5.71 18.21 32.98
N SER A 72 -5.19 19.30 32.44
CA SER A 72 -3.76 19.41 32.13
C SER A 72 -2.91 19.68 33.37
N HIS A 73 -3.51 20.25 34.43
CA HIS A 73 -2.87 20.66 35.68
C HIS A 73 -3.85 20.62 36.85
#